data_AF-A0A550HEW7-F1
#
_entry.id   AF-A0A550HEW7-F1
#
_cell.length_a   1.000
_cell.length_b   1.000
_cell.length_c   1.000
_cell.angle_alpha   90.00
_cell.angle_beta   90.00
_cell.angle_gamma   90.00
#
_symmetry.space_group_name_H-M   'P 1'
#
loop_
_entity.id
_entity.type
_entity.pdbx_description
1 polymer ?
#
loop_
_entity_poly.entity_id
_entity_poly.type
_entity_poly.pdbx_seq_one_letter_code
_entity_poly.pdbx_strand_id
1 'polypeptide(L)'
;MNKNGLEINDKLLGLLKALVGIIVAFFIIFLFAYLLPVILRIIAEPEIKSLGESFIEVTEGIGAVLGGLVWLVFGILVIILVVWFFILFFPAIAKGSPREQVGNGDEALDTLKMRYARGEITKEQYLDMKKTIEND
;
A
#
# COMPACT_ATOMS: atom_id res chain seq x y z
N MET A 1 -29.50 20.66 0.41
CA MET A 1 -28.39 20.01 -0.33
C MET A 1 -28.84 19.72 -1.76
N ASN A 2 -28.12 20.25 -2.76
CA ASN A 2 -28.43 20.07 -4.18
C ASN A 2 -28.10 18.65 -4.63
N LYS A 3 -29.11 17.84 -4.95
CA LYS A 3 -28.95 16.44 -5.38
C LYS A 3 -28.08 16.31 -6.64
N ASN A 4 -28.11 17.31 -7.51
CA ASN A 4 -27.31 17.33 -8.74
C ASN A 4 -25.81 17.48 -8.44
N GLY A 5 -25.44 18.12 -7.32
CA GLY A 5 -24.03 18.26 -6.92
C GLY A 5 -23.44 16.95 -6.38
N LEU A 6 -24.24 16.12 -5.73
CA LEU A 6 -23.80 14.82 -5.22
C LEU A 6 -23.54 13.84 -6.38
N GLU A 7 -24.45 13.79 -7.35
CA GLU A 7 -24.37 12.85 -8.48
C GLU A 7 -23.18 13.15 -9.42
N ILE A 8 -22.83 14.44 -9.58
CA ILE A 8 -21.65 14.85 -10.36
C ILE A 8 -20.37 14.40 -9.66
N ASN A 9 -20.28 14.58 -8.34
CA ASN A 9 -19.09 14.18 -7.57
C ASN A 9 -18.87 12.66 -7.61
N ASP A 10 -19.94 11.86 -7.53
CA ASP A 10 -19.84 10.40 -7.59
C ASP A 10 -19.37 9.91 -8.98
N LYS A 11 -19.87 10.52 -10.06
CA LYS A 11 -19.41 10.21 -11.43
C LYS A 11 -17.95 10.61 -11.65
N LEU A 12 -17.55 11.79 -11.17
CA LEU A 12 -16.16 12.25 -11.24
C LEU A 12 -15.23 11.35 -10.43
N LEU A 13 -15.66 10.90 -9.26
CA LEU A 13 -14.90 9.97 -8.42
C LEU A 13 -14.74 8.60 -9.09
N GLY A 14 -15.77 8.09 -9.76
CA GLY A 14 -15.70 6.86 -10.54
C GLY A 14 -14.73 6.95 -11.72
N LEU A 15 -14.75 8.08 -12.45
CA LEU A 15 -13.81 8.35 -13.53
C LEU A 15 -12.36 8.41 -13.03
N LEU A 16 -12.13 9.10 -11.90
CA LEU A 16 -10.80 9.19 -11.30
C LEU A 16 -10.25 7.81 -10.92
N LYS A 17 -11.09 6.94 -10.33
CA LYS A 17 -10.73 5.55 -10.01
C LYS A 17 -10.29 4.76 -11.23
N ALA A 18 -11.07 4.84 -12.31
CA ALA A 18 -10.75 4.16 -13.56
C ALA A 18 -9.44 4.66 -14.16
N LEU A 19 -9.23 5.97 -14.15
CA LEU A 19 -8.02 6.60 -14.70
C LEU A 19 -6.78 6.18 -13.91
N VAL A 20 -6.84 6.16 -12.58
CA VAL A 20 -5.74 5.67 -11.77
C VAL A 20 -5.49 4.18 -11.97
N GLY A 21 -6.55 3.36 -12.09
CA GLY A 21 -6.41 1.94 -12.41
C GLY A 21 -5.66 1.70 -13.74
N ILE A 22 -5.95 2.50 -14.77
CA ILE A 22 -5.25 2.46 -16.05
C ILE A 22 -3.77 2.84 -15.89
N ILE A 23 -3.47 3.90 -15.11
CA ILE A 23 -2.09 4.33 -14.83
C ILE A 23 -1.30 3.21 -14.14
N VAL A 24 -1.91 2.56 -13.14
CA VAL A 24 -1.28 1.43 -12.43
C VAL A 24 -1.04 0.25 -13.36
N ALA A 25 -2.01 -0.12 -14.20
CA ALA A 25 -1.85 -1.20 -15.17
C ALA A 25 -0.74 -0.90 -16.18
N PHE A 26 -0.69 0.33 -16.70
CA PHE A 26 0.37 0.77 -17.61
C PHE A 26 1.74 0.72 -16.94
N PHE A 27 1.83 1.15 -15.68
CA PHE A 27 3.07 1.06 -14.91
C PHE A 27 3.54 -0.38 -14.72
N ILE A 28 2.65 -1.33 -14.41
CA ILE A 28 3.00 -2.74 -14.28
C ILE A 28 3.52 -3.31 -15.60
N ILE A 29 2.86 -2.99 -16.71
CA ILE A 29 3.30 -3.42 -18.05
C ILE A 29 4.66 -2.83 -18.38
N PHE A 30 4.86 -1.54 -18.12
CA PHE A 30 6.12 -0.86 -18.36
C PHE A 30 7.24 -1.41 -17.48
N LEU A 31 6.96 -1.68 -16.21
CA LEU A 31 7.87 -2.31 -15.27
C LEU A 31 8.28 -3.69 -15.77
N PHE A 32 7.33 -4.51 -16.22
CA PHE A 32 7.63 -5.83 -16.76
C PHE A 32 8.44 -5.73 -18.06
N ALA A 33 8.05 -4.86 -18.99
CA ALA A 33 8.78 -4.63 -20.23
C ALA A 33 10.21 -4.14 -20.00
N TYR A 34 10.45 -3.39 -18.92
CA TYR A 34 11.77 -2.92 -18.53
C TYR A 34 12.59 -3.99 -17.78
N LEU A 35 11.98 -4.73 -16.85
CA LEU A 35 12.66 -5.76 -16.07
C LEU A 35 12.96 -7.01 -16.89
N LEU A 36 12.09 -7.38 -17.84
CA LEU A 36 12.25 -8.57 -18.67
C LEU A 36 13.62 -8.62 -19.37
N PRO A 37 14.08 -7.60 -20.13
CA PRO A 37 15.40 -7.63 -20.76
C PRO A 37 16.55 -7.62 -19.75
N VAL A 38 16.38 -6.98 -18.58
CA VAL A 38 17.40 -6.99 -17.51
C VAL A 38 17.57 -8.41 -16.95
N ILE A 39 16.46 -9.08 -16.65
CA ILE A 39 16.46 -10.47 -16.16
C ILE A 39 16.99 -11.42 -17.24
N LEU A 40 16.59 -11.23 -18.50
CA LEU A 40 17.12 -12.02 -19.61
C LEU A 40 18.62 -11.86 -19.77
N ARG A 41 19.18 -10.64 -19.67
CA ARG A 41 20.63 -10.42 -19.71
C ARG A 41 21.38 -11.14 -18.59
N ILE A 42 20.83 -11.18 -17.38
CA ILE A 42 21.42 -11.89 -16.23
C ILE A 42 21.46 -13.40 -16.47
N ILE A 43 20.45 -13.94 -17.16
CA ILE A 43 20.32 -15.38 -17.38
C ILE A 43 21.02 -15.83 -18.68
N ALA A 44 21.14 -14.96 -19.69
CA ALA A 44 21.40 -15.38 -21.07
C ALA A 44 22.87 -15.57 -21.48
N GLU A 45 23.87 -14.83 -21.00
CA GLU A 45 25.24 -14.97 -21.55
C GLU A 45 26.42 -14.74 -20.57
N PRO A 46 27.40 -15.65 -20.54
CA PRO A 46 28.74 -15.43 -20.03
C PRO A 46 29.75 -15.33 -21.19
N GLU A 47 29.90 -14.16 -21.84
CA GLU A 47 31.02 -13.94 -22.76
C GLU A 47 31.80 -12.67 -22.43
N ILE A 48 33.09 -12.86 -22.13
CA ILE A 48 34.04 -11.81 -21.76
C ILE A 48 34.49 -11.07 -23.03
N LYS A 49 34.23 -9.76 -23.09
CA LYS A 49 34.62 -8.91 -24.22
C LYS A 49 35.91 -8.11 -23.97
N SER A 50 36.63 -7.85 -25.06
CA SER A 50 38.01 -7.34 -25.11
C SER A 50 38.19 -5.88 -24.63
N LEU A 51 39.44 -5.51 -24.27
CA LEU A 51 39.95 -4.25 -23.69
C LEU A 51 39.43 -2.89 -24.24
N GLY A 52 38.78 -2.85 -25.40
CA GLY A 52 38.06 -1.65 -25.86
C GLY A 52 36.70 -1.46 -25.17
N GLU A 53 36.09 -2.54 -24.69
CA GLU A 53 34.82 -2.55 -23.97
C GLU A 53 34.98 -2.17 -22.50
N SER A 54 36.18 -2.27 -21.90
CA SER A 54 36.40 -1.94 -20.49
C SER A 54 36.21 -0.45 -20.15
N PHE A 55 36.42 0.45 -21.12
CA PHE A 55 36.15 1.89 -20.93
C PHE A 55 34.65 2.23 -21.02
N ILE A 56 33.91 1.50 -21.86
CA ILE A 56 32.44 1.56 -21.92
C ILE A 56 31.85 0.86 -20.69
N GLU A 57 32.46 -0.22 -20.18
CA GLU A 57 32.06 -0.95 -18.97
C GLU A 57 32.27 -0.13 -17.69
N VAL A 58 33.29 0.73 -17.59
CA VAL A 58 33.43 1.63 -16.43
C VAL A 58 32.37 2.73 -16.47
N THR A 59 32.03 3.25 -17.66
CA THR A 59 30.98 4.27 -17.81
C THR A 59 29.58 3.67 -17.70
N GLU A 60 29.34 2.46 -18.19
CA GLU A 60 28.15 1.65 -17.94
C GLU A 60 28.09 1.14 -16.51
N GLY A 61 29.21 0.86 -15.84
CA GLY A 61 29.25 0.39 -14.45
C GLY A 61 28.87 1.52 -13.50
N ILE A 62 29.46 2.71 -13.67
CA ILE A 62 29.07 3.90 -12.90
C ILE A 62 27.65 4.35 -13.31
N GLY A 63 27.31 4.26 -14.59
CA GLY A 63 25.98 4.56 -15.12
C GLY A 63 24.89 3.58 -14.69
N ALA A 64 25.21 2.31 -14.47
CA ALA A 64 24.32 1.26 -14.00
C ALA A 64 24.18 1.28 -12.49
N VAL A 65 25.22 1.65 -11.75
CA VAL A 65 25.14 1.88 -10.29
C VAL A 65 24.33 3.14 -10.00
N LEU A 66 24.62 4.26 -10.66
CA LEU A 66 23.85 5.50 -10.50
C LEU A 66 22.44 5.36 -11.09
N GLY A 67 22.32 4.76 -12.28
CA GLY A 67 21.03 4.47 -12.91
C GLY A 67 20.20 3.51 -12.08
N GLY A 68 20.82 2.47 -11.50
CA GLY A 68 20.19 1.53 -10.60
C GLY A 68 19.75 2.17 -9.29
N LEU A 69 20.53 3.09 -8.72
CA LEU A 69 20.16 3.83 -7.52
C LEU A 69 18.99 4.78 -7.76
N VAL A 70 19.01 5.52 -8.88
CA VAL A 70 17.88 6.37 -9.31
C VAL A 70 16.64 5.51 -9.55
N TRP A 71 16.79 4.33 -10.16
CA TRP A 71 15.69 3.39 -10.35
C TRP A 71 15.17 2.82 -9.03
N LEU A 72 16.04 2.56 -8.06
CA LEU A 72 15.67 2.05 -6.74
C LEU A 72 14.84 3.10 -6.00
N VAL A 73 15.28 4.36 -6.01
CA VAL A 73 14.53 5.49 -5.42
C VAL A 73 13.19 5.67 -6.13
N PHE A 74 13.19 5.61 -7.47
CA PHE A 74 11.96 5.71 -8.27
C PHE A 74 11.00 4.55 -7.99
N GLY A 75 11.51 3.33 -7.85
CA GLY A 75 10.75 2.13 -7.49
C GLY A 75 10.12 2.25 -6.11
N ILE A 76 10.88 2.70 -5.10
CA ILE A 76 10.36 2.98 -3.76
C ILE A 76 9.25 4.03 -3.82
N LEU A 77 9.46 5.12 -4.57
CA LEU A 77 8.47 6.19 -4.69
C LEU A 77 7.17 5.68 -5.31
N VAL A 78 7.26 4.81 -6.32
CA VAL A 78 6.07 4.20 -6.94
C VAL A 78 5.40 3.22 -6.00
N ILE A 79 6.14 2.41 -5.23
CA ILE A 79 5.55 1.53 -4.20
C ILE A 79 4.77 2.37 -3.18
N ILE A 80 5.31 3.49 -2.72
CA ILE A 80 4.61 4.39 -1.78
C ILE A 80 3.32 4.92 -2.41
N LEU A 81 3.37 5.36 -3.67
CA LEU A 81 2.18 5.83 -4.40
C LEU A 81 1.11 4.74 -4.53
N VAL A 82 1.52 3.52 -4.86
CA VAL A 82 0.62 2.38 -4.99
C VAL A 82 0.02 2.02 -3.63
N VAL A 83 0.81 1.91 -2.57
CA VAL A 83 0.34 1.62 -1.21
C VAL A 83 -0.62 2.71 -0.71
N TRP A 84 -0.26 3.98 -0.90
CA TRP A 84 -1.11 5.12 -0.53
C TRP A 84 -2.44 5.09 -1.30
N PHE A 85 -2.40 4.75 -2.58
CA PHE A 85 -3.60 4.53 -3.38
C PHE A 85 -4.46 3.39 -2.83
N PHE A 86 -3.89 2.24 -2.49
CA PHE A 86 -4.65 1.15 -1.89
C PHE A 86 -5.29 1.52 -0.54
N ILE A 87 -4.58 2.26 0.32
CA ILE A 87 -5.12 2.74 1.60
C ILE A 87 -6.30 3.70 1.39
N LEU A 88 -6.20 4.63 0.44
CA LEU A 88 -7.23 5.63 0.18
C LEU A 88 -8.46 5.04 -0.53
N PHE A 89 -8.27 4.02 -1.37
CA PHE A 89 -9.34 3.42 -2.18
C PHE A 89 -9.95 2.15 -1.58
N PHE A 90 -9.27 1.49 -0.64
CA PHE A 90 -9.79 0.34 0.11
C PHE A 90 -9.80 0.60 1.64
N PRO A 91 -10.65 1.51 2.15
CA PRO A 91 -10.87 1.64 3.59
C PRO A 91 -11.45 0.36 4.22
N ALA A 92 -11.90 -0.61 3.40
CA ALA A 92 -12.41 -1.90 3.87
C ALA A 92 -11.31 -2.96 4.14
N ILE A 93 -10.13 -2.84 3.54
CA ILE A 93 -9.00 -3.78 3.77
C ILE A 93 -8.10 -3.29 4.93
N ALA A 94 -8.12 -1.99 5.22
CA ALA A 94 -7.57 -1.40 6.43
C ALA A 94 -8.43 -1.66 7.70
N LYS A 95 -9.31 -2.67 7.69
CA LYS A 95 -9.85 -3.28 8.92
C LYS A 95 -8.98 -4.44 9.44
N GLY A 96 -7.71 -4.48 9.04
CA GLY A 96 -6.63 -5.01 9.87
C GLY A 96 -6.03 -3.85 10.66
N SER A 97 -6.67 -3.51 11.77
CA SER A 97 -6.32 -2.48 12.77
C SER A 97 -5.12 -1.59 12.43
N PRO A 98 -5.33 -0.37 11.88
CA PRO A 98 -4.57 0.74 12.38
C PRO A 98 -4.92 0.84 13.87
N ARG A 99 -3.91 0.78 14.73
CA ARG A 99 -3.99 1.34 16.08
C ARG A 99 -4.23 2.85 15.92
N GLU A 100 -5.44 3.21 15.49
CA GLU A 100 -5.97 4.53 15.75
C GLU A 100 -6.22 4.55 17.25
N GLN A 101 -5.56 5.50 17.91
CA GLN A 101 -5.90 5.97 19.23
C GLN A 101 -7.33 6.56 19.14
N VAL A 102 -8.33 5.70 19.08
CA VAL A 102 -9.74 6.04 19.24
C VAL A 102 -10.03 5.93 20.72
N GLY A 103 -10.72 6.95 21.25
CA GLY A 103 -10.80 7.28 22.67
C GLY A 103 -11.02 6.11 23.62
N ASN A 104 -10.50 6.30 24.84
CA ASN A 104 -10.54 5.41 26.01
C ASN A 104 -11.77 4.49 26.17
N GLY A 105 -12.95 4.89 25.68
CA GLY A 105 -14.18 4.10 25.74
C GLY A 105 -14.17 2.84 24.87
N ASP A 106 -13.63 2.88 23.65
CA ASP A 106 -13.66 1.74 22.74
C ASP A 106 -12.70 0.61 23.18
N GLU A 107 -11.52 0.98 23.68
CA GLU A 107 -10.55 0.01 24.24
C GLU A 107 -11.08 -0.66 25.52
N ALA A 108 -11.79 0.09 26.36
CA ALA A 108 -12.41 -0.43 27.57
C ALA A 108 -13.52 -1.45 27.24
N LEU A 109 -14.38 -1.13 26.25
CA LEU A 109 -15.42 -2.05 25.79
C LEU A 109 -14.87 -3.31 25.13
N ASP A 110 -13.82 -3.21 24.33
CA ASP A 110 -13.21 -4.38 23.68
C ASP A 110 -12.47 -5.28 24.67
N THR A 111 -11.82 -4.69 25.68
CA THR A 111 -11.26 -5.45 26.81
C THR A 111 -12.35 -6.18 27.59
N LEU A 112 -13.48 -5.51 27.85
CA LEU A 112 -14.61 -6.09 28.55
C LEU A 112 -15.24 -7.26 27.77
N LYS A 113 -15.41 -7.12 26.45
CA LYS A 113 -15.89 -8.20 25.56
C LYS A 113 -14.95 -9.41 25.59
N MET A 114 -13.63 -9.18 25.56
CA MET A 114 -12.65 -10.26 25.57
C MET A 114 -12.67 -11.06 26.88
N ARG A 115 -12.86 -10.41 28.03
CA ARG A 115 -12.98 -11.08 29.35
C ARG A 115 -14.25 -11.92 29.45
N TYR A 116 -15.38 -11.41 28.93
CA TYR A 116 -16.63 -12.17 28.86
C TYR A 116 -16.50 -13.40 27.95
N ALA A 117 -15.85 -13.25 26.78
CA ALA A 117 -15.61 -14.36 25.86
C ALA A 117 -14.70 -15.45 26.45
N ARG A 118 -13.77 -15.07 27.33
CA ARG A 118 -12.92 -16.00 28.09
C ARG A 118 -13.62 -16.64 29.29
N GLY A 119 -14.83 -16.19 29.64
CA GLY A 119 -15.55 -16.64 30.82
C GLY A 119 -14.97 -16.14 32.15
N GLU A 120 -14.13 -15.10 32.12
CA GLU A 120 -13.52 -14.50 33.32
C GLU A 120 -14.55 -13.65 34.11
N ILE A 121 -15.63 -13.22 33.44
CA ILE A 121 -16.71 -12.43 34.03
C ILE A 121 -18.07 -13.00 33.61
N THR A 122 -19.05 -12.86 34.49
CA THR A 122 -20.44 -13.28 34.24
C THR A 122 -21.18 -12.29 33.34
N LYS A 123 -22.33 -12.72 32.80
CA LYS A 123 -23.15 -11.89 31.92
C LYS A 123 -23.69 -10.65 32.64
N GLU A 124 -24.02 -10.80 33.92
CA GLU A 124 -24.52 -9.73 34.78
C GLU A 124 -23.44 -8.67 34.98
N GLN A 125 -22.22 -9.09 35.30
CA GLN A 125 -21.05 -8.22 35.43
C GLN A 125 -20.71 -7.51 34.12
N TYR A 126 -20.78 -8.21 32.99
CA TYR A 126 -20.56 -7.63 31.67
C TYR A 126 -21.56 -6.51 31.36
N LEU A 127 -22.85 -6.72 31.63
CA LEU A 127 -23.90 -5.73 31.33
C LEU A 127 -23.81 -4.48 32.22
N ASP A 128 -23.45 -4.65 33.48
CA ASP A 128 -23.28 -3.53 34.41
C ASP A 128 -22.09 -2.63 34.02
N MET A 129 -20.93 -3.24 33.80
CA MET A 129 -19.72 -2.52 33.37
C MET A 129 -19.87 -1.87 32.00
N LYS A 130 -20.56 -2.54 31.07
CA LYS A 130 -20.86 -1.98 29.74
C LYS A 130 -21.67 -0.68 29.88
N LYS A 131 -22.68 -0.68 30.75
CA LYS A 131 -23.52 0.50 30.98
C LYS A 131 -22.72 1.65 31.61
N THR A 132 -21.78 1.37 32.49
CA THR A 132 -20.89 2.40 33.05
C THR A 132 -20.03 3.04 31.96
N ILE A 133 -19.39 2.22 31.12
CA ILE A 133 -18.47 2.69 30.07
C ILE A 133 -19.21 3.46 28.96
N GLU A 134 -20.46 3.11 28.66
CA GLU A 134 -21.27 3.82 27.65
C GLU A 134 -21.89 5.14 28.17
N ASN A 135 -21.90 5.38 29.49
CA ASN A 135 -22.50 6.58 30.10
C ASN A 135 -21.47 7.58 30.68
N ASP A 136 -20.16 7.34 30.51
CA ASP A 136 -19.06 8.28 30.77
C ASP A 136 -18.73 9.11 29.51
#